data_AF-A0A269PIW2-F1
#
_entry.id   AF-A0A269PIW2-F1
#
_cell.length_a   1.000
_cell.length_b   1.000
_cell.length_c   1.000
_cell.angle_alpha   90.00
_cell.angle_beta   90.00
_cell.angle_gamma   90.00
#
_symmetry.space_group_name_H-M   'P 1'
#
loop_
_entity.id
_entity.type
_entity.pdbx_description
1 polymer ?
#
loop_
_entity_poly.entity_id
_entity_poly.type
_entity_poly.pdbx_seq_one_letter_code
_entity_poly.pdbx_strand_id
1 'polypeptide(L)'
;MLCNCNLFIKRHFRLIYIEKCLDGLSGLNVRKTTISNFKTICKNYEGSFKKFQQGKGLALHWRTLSPESQSGVCSGLSASFLGLHKIEGKINPSGDTDRFLMKYSERLAQYGTMNPRGNIRTFDSAMNSISVGRSSAIINCTTATLPKLALKSPSSRTFIATKGHACAAVTDKSKGLYVFFDPNFGYAKLPSSVNFSLFVKDFFNTGTYSSPFSLIWTK
;
A
#
# COMPACT_ATOMS: atom_id res chain seq x y z
N MET A 1 -3.98 50.51 -6.20
CA MET A 1 -4.23 49.94 -4.85
C MET A 1 -5.09 48.68 -5.01
N LEU A 2 -4.48 47.53 -5.35
CA LEU A 2 -5.18 46.25 -5.50
C LEU A 2 -4.31 45.18 -4.83
N CYS A 3 -4.50 45.02 -3.52
CA CYS A 3 -3.79 44.04 -2.72
C CYS A 3 -4.81 43.15 -1.98
N ASN A 4 -4.51 41.85 -1.93
CA ASN A 4 -5.02 40.88 -0.95
C ASN A 4 -6.36 40.13 -1.11
N CYS A 5 -6.99 40.05 -2.29
CA CYS A 5 -8.08 39.05 -2.46
C CYS A 5 -7.58 37.63 -2.86
N ASN A 6 -6.44 37.52 -3.55
CA ASN A 6 -5.97 36.24 -4.10
C ASN A 6 -5.31 35.29 -3.09
N LEU A 7 -4.83 35.80 -1.95
CA LEU A 7 -4.20 34.97 -0.91
C LEU A 7 -5.24 34.33 0.02
N PHE A 8 -6.39 34.97 0.21
CA PHE A 8 -7.45 34.50 1.10
C PHE A 8 -8.23 33.32 0.49
N ILE A 9 -8.53 33.39 -0.82
CA ILE A 9 -9.25 32.35 -1.56
C ILE A 9 -8.41 31.06 -1.65
N LYS A 10 -7.09 31.15 -1.89
CA LYS A 10 -6.20 29.97 -1.93
C LYS A 10 -6.06 29.26 -0.59
N ARG A 11 -6.19 29.97 0.54
CA ARG A 11 -6.08 29.37 1.88
C ARG A 11 -7.39 28.71 2.32
N HIS A 12 -8.55 29.28 2.00
CA HIS A 12 -9.85 28.68 2.32
C HIS A 12 -10.22 27.49 1.43
N PHE A 13 -9.95 27.52 0.12
CA PHE A 13 -10.18 26.34 -0.72
C PHE A 13 -9.30 25.15 -0.33
N ARG A 14 -8.09 25.41 0.19
CA ARG A 14 -7.17 24.36 0.65
C ARG A 14 -7.61 23.69 1.94
N LEU A 15 -8.38 24.37 2.81
CA LEU A 15 -8.93 23.79 4.04
C LEU A 15 -10.26 23.05 3.78
N ILE A 16 -11.16 23.64 2.99
CA ILE A 16 -12.48 23.07 2.71
C ILE A 16 -12.38 21.74 1.91
N TYR A 17 -11.37 21.59 1.05
CA TYR A 17 -11.16 20.35 0.28
C TYR A 17 -10.40 19.26 1.05
N ILE A 18 -9.57 19.64 2.04
CA ILE A 18 -8.96 18.67 2.96
C ILE A 18 -10.05 18.06 3.85
N GLU A 19 -10.99 18.86 4.35
CA GLU A 19 -12.14 18.36 5.10
C GLU A 19 -13.04 17.47 4.22
N LYS A 20 -13.42 17.88 3.01
CA LYS A 20 -14.29 17.06 2.16
C LYS A 20 -13.68 15.75 1.64
N CYS A 21 -12.37 15.68 1.38
CA CYS A 21 -11.70 14.41 1.05
C CYS A 21 -11.51 13.49 2.28
N LEU A 22 -11.45 14.06 3.49
CA LEU A 22 -11.47 13.28 4.73
C LEU A 22 -12.90 12.90 5.15
N ASP A 23 -13.91 13.67 4.73
CA ASP A 23 -15.32 13.42 5.05
C ASP A 23 -15.98 12.42 4.10
N GLY A 24 -15.51 12.33 2.85
CA GLY A 24 -15.81 11.17 1.98
C GLY A 24 -15.30 9.83 2.55
N LEU A 25 -14.44 9.87 3.57
CA LEU A 25 -13.95 8.73 4.35
C LEU A 25 -14.58 8.63 5.75
N SER A 26 -15.38 9.62 6.20
CA SER A 26 -15.92 9.70 7.57
C SER A 26 -17.29 9.03 7.75
N GLY A 27 -17.91 8.54 6.68
CA GLY A 27 -19.16 7.76 6.72
C GLY A 27 -19.01 6.29 7.14
N LEU A 28 -17.78 5.84 7.42
CA LEU A 28 -17.52 4.53 8.00
C LEU A 28 -16.96 4.76 9.40
N ASN A 29 -17.54 4.09 10.41
CA ASN A 29 -16.98 3.96 11.76
C ASN A 29 -15.63 3.18 11.72
N VAL A 30 -14.66 3.66 10.96
CA VAL A 30 -13.29 3.17 10.92
C VAL A 30 -12.64 3.68 12.20
N ARG A 31 -12.39 2.79 13.16
CA ARG A 31 -11.43 3.06 14.22
C ARG A 31 -10.12 3.42 13.53
N LYS A 32 -9.79 4.72 13.48
CA LYS A 32 -8.62 5.23 12.76
C LYS A 32 -7.36 4.67 13.41
N THR A 33 -6.79 3.61 12.83
CA THR A 33 -5.43 3.21 13.18
C THR A 33 -4.50 4.34 12.80
N THR A 34 -3.75 4.81 13.80
CA THR A 34 -2.76 5.85 13.61
C THR A 34 -1.42 5.22 13.21
N ILE A 35 -0.51 6.02 12.66
CA ILE A 35 0.89 5.62 12.48
C ILE A 35 1.49 5.11 13.81
N SER A 36 1.07 5.70 14.94
CA SER A 36 1.49 5.26 16.27
C SER A 36 1.08 3.82 16.53
N ASN A 37 -0.19 3.47 16.27
CA ASN A 37 -0.69 2.11 16.43
C ASN A 37 0.03 1.11 15.53
N PHE A 38 0.25 1.44 14.25
CA PHE A 38 1.02 0.59 13.33
C PHE A 38 2.43 0.31 13.87
N LYS A 39 3.11 1.37 14.33
CA LYS A 39 4.45 1.26 14.95
C LYS A 39 4.43 0.42 16.22
N THR A 40 3.42 0.57 17.07
CA THR A 40 3.25 -0.22 18.30
C THR A 40 3.03 -1.69 18.00
N ILE A 41 2.09 -2.03 17.11
CA ILE A 41 1.85 -3.43 16.71
C ILE A 41 3.12 -4.05 16.12
N CYS A 42 3.84 -3.31 15.26
CA CYS A 42 5.12 -3.77 14.71
C CYS A 42 6.12 -4.09 15.83
N LYS A 43 6.26 -3.22 16.83
CA LYS A 43 7.18 -3.43 17.97
C LYS A 43 6.78 -4.59 18.88
N ASN A 44 5.48 -4.81 19.10
CA ASN A 44 4.98 -5.92 19.91
C ASN A 44 5.39 -7.29 19.36
N TYR A 45 5.68 -7.36 18.06
CA TYR A 45 6.14 -8.56 17.36
C TYR A 45 7.62 -8.48 16.97
N GLU A 46 8.41 -7.74 17.77
CA GLU A 46 9.88 -7.58 17.61
C GLU A 46 10.28 -7.03 16.23
N GLY A 47 9.34 -6.36 15.55
CA GLY A 47 9.54 -5.82 14.22
C GLY A 47 10.23 -4.46 14.24
N SER A 48 10.86 -4.13 13.11
CA SER A 48 11.35 -2.80 12.82
C SER A 48 10.37 -2.04 11.92
N PHE A 49 10.08 -0.79 12.30
CA PHE A 49 9.17 0.09 11.58
C PHE A 49 9.94 1.21 10.88
N LYS A 50 9.54 1.53 9.65
CA LYS A 50 9.92 2.76 8.98
C LYS A 50 8.70 3.43 8.35
N LYS A 51 8.51 4.71 8.64
CA LYS A 51 7.45 5.53 8.01
C LYS A 51 7.72 5.72 6.52
N PHE A 52 6.70 5.52 5.69
CA PHE A 52 6.74 5.88 4.27
C PHE A 52 6.36 7.35 4.08
N GLN A 53 7.16 8.09 3.32
CA GLN A 53 6.99 9.54 3.14
C GLN A 53 6.15 9.85 1.89
N GLN A 54 4.84 9.57 1.92
CA GLN A 54 3.91 9.90 0.82
C GLN A 54 4.02 11.38 0.36
N GLY A 55 4.17 12.30 1.31
CA GLY A 55 4.10 13.75 1.06
C GLY A 55 5.24 14.35 0.22
N LYS A 56 6.37 13.67 0.03
CA LYS A 56 7.52 14.22 -0.72
C LYS A 56 7.52 13.91 -2.21
N GLY A 57 6.72 12.95 -2.68
CA GLY A 57 6.69 12.53 -4.09
C GLY A 57 5.34 12.62 -4.78
N LEU A 58 4.22 12.45 -4.06
CA LEU A 58 2.89 12.31 -4.68
C LEU A 58 2.35 13.70 -5.05
N ALA A 59 2.78 14.73 -4.33
CA ALA A 59 2.23 16.07 -4.41
C ALA A 59 2.32 16.75 -5.78
N LEU A 60 3.25 16.32 -6.66
CA LEU A 60 3.49 17.02 -7.92
C LEU A 60 2.49 16.66 -9.02
N HIS A 61 2.02 15.40 -9.14
CA HIS A 61 1.15 14.97 -10.23
C HIS A 61 -0.13 14.23 -9.79
N TRP A 62 -0.25 13.83 -8.52
CA TRP A 62 -1.44 13.09 -8.06
C TRP A 62 -2.73 13.92 -8.15
N ARG A 63 -2.65 15.23 -7.91
CA ARG A 63 -3.81 16.15 -7.94
C ARG A 63 -4.36 16.38 -9.34
N THR A 64 -3.58 16.04 -10.36
CA THR A 64 -3.95 16.16 -11.77
C THR A 64 -4.39 14.81 -12.36
N LEU A 65 -4.29 13.72 -11.60
CA LEU A 65 -4.83 12.42 -12.00
C LEU A 65 -6.36 12.41 -11.95
N SER A 66 -6.99 11.59 -12.79
CA SER A 66 -8.45 11.38 -12.72
C SER A 66 -8.87 10.90 -11.33
N PRO A 67 -10.08 11.21 -10.85
CA PRO A 67 -10.57 10.76 -9.55
C PRO A 67 -10.49 9.24 -9.36
N GLU A 68 -10.67 8.45 -10.43
CA GLU A 68 -10.40 7.01 -10.35
C GLU A 68 -8.92 6.78 -10.03
N SER A 69 -8.01 7.31 -10.85
CA SER A 69 -6.56 7.15 -10.68
C SER A 69 -6.03 7.60 -9.31
N GLN A 70 -6.64 8.62 -8.69
CA GLN A 70 -6.33 9.07 -7.33
C GLN A 70 -6.62 8.00 -6.26
N SER A 71 -7.69 7.23 -6.43
CA SER A 71 -8.00 6.09 -5.55
C SER A 71 -7.09 4.87 -5.76
N GLY A 72 -6.31 4.86 -6.85
CA GLY A 72 -5.37 3.80 -7.23
C GLY A 72 -3.94 3.92 -6.71
N VAL A 73 -3.61 5.02 -6.02
CA VAL A 73 -2.25 5.31 -5.59
C VAL A 73 -1.70 4.24 -4.63
N CYS A 74 -2.51 3.78 -3.67
CA CYS A 74 -2.11 2.72 -2.74
C CYS A 74 -1.81 1.42 -3.49
N SER A 75 -2.58 1.09 -4.53
CA SER A 75 -2.33 -0.04 -5.43
C SER A 75 -1.05 0.13 -6.21
N GLY A 76 -0.84 1.28 -6.85
CA GLY A 76 0.39 1.56 -7.59
C GLY A 76 1.63 1.46 -6.70
N LEU A 77 1.58 2.01 -5.49
CA LEU A 77 2.70 1.97 -4.54
C LEU A 77 2.99 0.55 -4.06
N SER A 78 1.95 -0.21 -3.76
CA SER A 78 2.06 -1.60 -3.33
C SER A 78 2.59 -2.49 -4.46
N ALA A 79 2.19 -2.25 -5.71
CA ALA A 79 2.73 -2.92 -6.88
C ALA A 79 4.22 -2.56 -7.11
N SER A 80 4.57 -1.27 -7.08
CA SER A 80 5.97 -0.80 -7.17
C SER A 80 6.85 -1.45 -6.11
N PHE A 81 6.35 -1.58 -4.88
CA PHE A 81 7.06 -2.21 -3.77
C PHE A 81 7.44 -3.66 -4.06
N LEU A 82 6.53 -4.43 -4.66
CA LEU A 82 6.81 -5.81 -5.06
C LEU A 82 7.89 -5.89 -6.17
N GLY A 83 7.99 -4.86 -7.01
CA GLY A 83 9.01 -4.70 -8.06
C GLY A 83 10.40 -4.43 -7.51
N LEU A 84 10.53 -3.52 -6.54
CA LEU A 84 11.83 -3.14 -5.97
C LEU A 84 12.57 -4.31 -5.32
N HIS A 85 11.84 -5.26 -4.70
CA HIS A 85 12.46 -6.46 -4.14
C HIS A 85 13.22 -7.30 -5.20
N LYS A 86 12.84 -7.22 -6.49
CA LYS A 86 13.52 -7.95 -7.57
C LYS A 86 14.85 -7.31 -7.99
N ILE A 87 14.96 -5.98 -7.91
CA ILE A 87 16.05 -5.24 -8.56
C ILE A 87 17.37 -5.36 -7.77
N GLU A 88 17.32 -5.50 -6.45
CA GLU A 88 18.57 -5.50 -5.64
C GLU A 88 18.64 -6.52 -4.51
N GLY A 89 17.60 -7.34 -4.28
CA GLY A 89 17.51 -8.22 -3.11
C GLY A 89 17.54 -7.47 -1.75
N LYS A 90 17.65 -6.15 -1.80
CA LYS A 90 17.67 -5.22 -0.69
C LYS A 90 16.41 -4.39 -0.81
N ILE A 91 15.38 -4.75 -0.04
CA ILE A 91 14.47 -3.70 0.46
C ILE A 91 15.30 -2.97 1.51
N ASN A 92 16.26 -2.15 1.07
CA ASN A 92 16.96 -1.25 1.95
C ASN A 92 16.19 0.05 1.86
N PRO A 93 15.32 0.36 2.83
CA PRO A 93 14.40 1.47 2.70
C PRO A 93 15.13 2.82 2.87
N SER A 94 16.42 2.93 2.55
CA SER A 94 17.14 4.21 2.46
C SER A 94 16.54 5.10 1.37
N GLY A 95 16.76 6.42 1.51
CA GLY A 95 15.92 7.50 0.99
C GLY A 95 15.52 7.50 -0.49
N ASP A 96 16.22 6.77 -1.35
CA ASP A 96 15.90 6.68 -2.78
C ASP A 96 14.74 5.73 -3.09
N THR A 97 14.48 4.74 -2.21
CA THR A 97 13.38 3.76 -2.37
C THR A 97 12.03 4.46 -2.51
N ASP A 98 11.76 5.44 -1.65
CA ASP A 98 10.49 6.16 -1.67
C ASP A 98 10.33 6.97 -2.97
N ARG A 99 11.39 7.57 -3.50
CA ARG A 99 11.34 8.31 -4.78
C ARG A 99 11.08 7.37 -5.96
N PHE A 100 11.72 6.20 -5.97
CA PHE A 100 11.50 5.19 -7.01
C PHE A 100 10.07 4.63 -6.97
N LEU A 101 9.56 4.27 -5.79
CA LEU A 101 8.19 3.77 -5.63
C LEU A 101 7.17 4.71 -6.25
N MET A 102 7.35 6.00 -6.01
CA MET A 102 6.42 7.06 -6.38
C MET A 102 6.44 7.34 -7.89
N LYS A 103 7.62 7.25 -8.53
CA LYS A 103 7.76 7.41 -9.99
C LYS A 103 7.01 6.31 -10.77
N TYR A 104 7.01 5.08 -10.25
CA TYR A 104 6.37 3.94 -10.92
C TYR A 104 4.92 3.74 -10.48
N SER A 105 4.52 4.21 -9.30
CA SER A 105 3.18 3.96 -8.76
C SER A 105 2.06 4.61 -9.58
N GLU A 106 2.27 5.82 -10.10
CA GLU A 106 1.25 6.50 -10.90
C GLU A 106 0.94 5.73 -12.19
N ARG A 107 2.00 5.25 -12.88
CA ARG A 107 1.86 4.43 -14.08
C ARG A 107 1.18 3.09 -13.76
N LEU A 108 1.58 2.41 -12.69
CA LEU A 108 0.97 1.15 -12.29
C LEU A 108 -0.50 1.30 -11.86
N ALA A 109 -0.86 2.43 -11.25
CA ALA A 109 -2.25 2.75 -10.94
C ALA A 109 -3.07 2.87 -12.24
N GLN A 110 -2.55 3.61 -13.23
CA GLN A 110 -3.17 3.77 -14.55
C GLN A 110 -3.26 2.45 -15.34
N TYR A 111 -2.26 1.57 -15.24
CA TYR A 111 -2.23 0.28 -15.94
C TYR A 111 -3.11 -0.82 -15.31
N GLY A 112 -3.92 -0.50 -14.28
CA GLY A 112 -5.00 -1.38 -13.83
C GLY A 112 -4.80 -2.07 -12.48
N THR A 113 -3.79 -1.69 -11.68
CA THR A 113 -3.66 -2.19 -10.29
C THR A 113 -4.81 -1.73 -9.38
N MET A 114 -5.61 -0.78 -9.86
CA MET A 114 -6.81 -0.24 -9.22
C MET A 114 -7.97 -1.21 -9.04
N ASN A 115 -8.13 -2.18 -9.95
CA ASN A 115 -9.27 -3.11 -9.91
C ASN A 115 -8.84 -4.53 -10.29
N PRO A 116 -8.02 -5.18 -9.46
CA PRO A 116 -7.58 -6.54 -9.74
C PRO A 116 -8.75 -7.55 -9.75
N ARG A 117 -9.86 -7.22 -9.07
CA ARG A 117 -11.08 -8.05 -9.06
C ARG A 117 -11.83 -8.02 -10.40
N GLY A 118 -11.79 -6.89 -11.11
CA GLY A 118 -12.49 -6.71 -12.38
C GLY A 118 -11.72 -7.21 -13.60
N ASN A 119 -10.38 -7.18 -13.57
CA ASN A 119 -9.55 -7.64 -14.68
C ASN A 119 -8.13 -8.02 -14.23
N ILE A 120 -7.89 -9.31 -13.94
CA ILE A 120 -6.55 -9.79 -13.54
C ILE A 120 -5.51 -9.63 -14.66
N ARG A 121 -5.92 -9.56 -15.94
CA ARG A 121 -5.00 -9.41 -17.07
C ARG A 121 -4.36 -8.03 -17.12
N THR A 122 -5.10 -6.97 -16.76
CA THR A 122 -4.53 -5.62 -16.68
C THR A 122 -3.57 -5.51 -15.49
N PHE A 123 -3.92 -6.13 -14.35
CA PHE A 123 -3.00 -6.28 -13.23
C PHE A 123 -1.71 -7.00 -13.65
N ASP A 124 -1.80 -8.15 -14.32
CA ASP A 124 -0.64 -8.89 -14.83
C ASP A 124 0.20 -8.06 -15.80
N SER A 125 -0.44 -7.29 -16.69
CA SER A 125 0.25 -6.38 -17.61
C SER A 125 1.04 -5.29 -16.85
N ALA A 126 0.43 -4.70 -15.82
CA ALA A 126 1.07 -3.72 -14.95
C ALA A 126 2.27 -4.35 -14.21
N MET A 127 2.09 -5.53 -13.60
CA MET A 127 3.16 -6.22 -12.89
C MET A 127 4.30 -6.68 -13.84
N ASN A 128 3.99 -7.11 -15.06
CA ASN A 128 4.99 -7.46 -16.07
C ASN A 128 5.81 -6.23 -16.51
N SER A 129 5.23 -5.01 -16.52
CA SER A 129 5.96 -3.77 -16.82
C SER A 129 7.09 -3.46 -15.83
N ILE A 130 6.97 -3.96 -14.59
CA ILE A 130 8.01 -3.89 -13.54
C ILE A 130 8.69 -5.23 -13.33
N SER A 131 8.59 -6.14 -14.30
CA SER A 131 9.19 -7.47 -14.29
C SER A 131 8.78 -8.34 -13.09
N VAL A 132 7.63 -8.09 -12.47
CA VAL A 132 7.08 -8.92 -11.40
C VAL A 132 6.13 -9.94 -11.98
N GLY A 133 6.68 -11.11 -12.29
CA GLY A 133 5.90 -12.31 -12.58
C GLY A 133 4.96 -12.26 -13.80
N ARG A 134 4.38 -13.41 -14.12
CA ARG A 134 3.32 -13.57 -15.13
C ARG A 134 2.30 -14.59 -14.61
N SER A 135 1.01 -14.33 -14.79
CA SER A 135 -0.09 -15.22 -14.36
C SER A 135 -0.39 -15.18 -12.86
N SER A 136 -0.92 -14.06 -12.40
CA SER A 136 -1.39 -13.93 -11.03
C SER A 136 -2.62 -14.77 -10.71
N ALA A 137 -2.69 -15.26 -9.47
CA ALA A 137 -3.87 -15.93 -8.92
C ALA A 137 -4.54 -15.04 -7.87
N ILE A 138 -5.84 -14.82 -8.01
CA ILE A 138 -6.65 -14.12 -7.00
C ILE A 138 -7.15 -15.14 -5.99
N ILE A 139 -6.90 -14.87 -4.71
CA ILE A 139 -7.36 -15.67 -3.59
C ILE A 139 -8.14 -14.75 -2.66
N ASN A 140 -9.44 -14.99 -2.56
CA ASN A 140 -10.28 -14.26 -1.61
C ASN A 140 -10.03 -14.81 -0.20
N CYS A 141 -9.87 -13.91 0.76
CA CYS A 141 -9.58 -14.31 2.12
C CYS A 141 -10.13 -13.31 3.15
N THR A 142 -10.20 -13.75 4.40
CA THR A 142 -10.57 -12.95 5.57
C THR A 142 -9.33 -12.58 6.37
N THR A 143 -9.48 -11.67 7.35
CA THR A 143 -8.42 -11.30 8.29
C THR A 143 -7.76 -12.52 8.96
N ALA A 144 -8.53 -13.56 9.29
CA ALA A 144 -8.01 -14.76 9.93
C ALA A 144 -7.11 -15.59 9.01
N THR A 145 -7.47 -15.68 7.72
CA THR A 145 -6.77 -16.53 6.73
C THR A 145 -5.63 -15.82 5.99
N LEU A 146 -5.67 -14.48 5.96
CA LEU A 146 -4.75 -13.64 5.20
C LEU A 146 -3.27 -13.90 5.52
N PRO A 147 -2.83 -13.95 6.79
CA PRO A 147 -1.40 -14.09 7.08
C PRO A 147 -0.84 -15.43 6.60
N LYS A 148 -1.61 -16.51 6.78
CA LYS A 148 -1.23 -17.87 6.33
C LYS A 148 -1.11 -17.94 4.81
N LEU A 149 -2.01 -17.28 4.08
CA LEU A 149 -1.99 -17.24 2.62
C LEU A 149 -0.83 -16.38 2.08
N ALA A 150 -0.53 -15.24 2.72
CA ALA A 150 0.61 -14.40 2.35
C ALA A 150 1.97 -15.14 2.51
N LEU A 151 2.10 -15.99 3.54
CA LEU A 151 3.29 -16.84 3.75
C LEU A 151 3.41 -18.02 2.78
N LYS A 152 2.36 -18.33 2.03
CA LYS A 152 2.30 -19.43 1.06
C LYS A 152 2.44 -18.97 -0.38
N SER A 153 2.64 -17.66 -0.62
CA SER A 153 2.83 -17.16 -1.98
C SER A 153 4.04 -17.84 -2.64
N PRO A 154 3.87 -18.42 -3.85
CA PRO A 154 4.94 -19.14 -4.53
C PRO A 154 6.12 -18.25 -4.93
N SER A 155 5.88 -16.96 -5.17
CA SER A 155 6.93 -15.99 -5.53
C SER A 155 7.48 -15.21 -4.33
N SER A 156 7.06 -15.56 -3.11
CA SER A 156 7.31 -14.78 -1.90
C SER A 156 6.80 -13.34 -1.98
N ARG A 157 5.91 -13.03 -2.93
CA ARG A 157 5.32 -11.70 -3.12
C ARG A 157 3.80 -11.80 -3.07
N THR A 158 3.19 -10.94 -2.29
CA THR A 158 1.73 -10.91 -2.15
C THR A 158 1.25 -9.47 -2.29
N PHE A 159 0.38 -9.23 -3.26
CA PHE A 159 -0.40 -8.00 -3.29
C PHE A 159 -1.71 -8.22 -2.54
N ILE A 160 -2.11 -7.28 -1.70
CA ILE A 160 -3.28 -7.41 -0.82
C ILE A 160 -4.23 -6.27 -1.15
N ALA A 161 -5.35 -6.59 -1.79
CA ALA A 161 -6.37 -5.61 -2.17
C ALA A 161 -7.59 -5.67 -1.24
N THR A 162 -8.13 -4.52 -0.87
CA THR A 162 -9.43 -4.37 -0.21
C THR A 162 -10.15 -3.13 -0.75
N LYS A 163 -11.39 -2.88 -0.29
CA LYS A 163 -12.18 -1.73 -0.73
C LYS A 163 -11.44 -0.43 -0.41
N GLY A 164 -11.04 0.30 -1.46
CA GLY A 164 -10.39 1.61 -1.35
C GLY A 164 -8.93 1.57 -0.86
N HIS A 165 -8.31 0.39 -0.73
CA HIS A 165 -6.93 0.30 -0.26
C HIS A 165 -6.18 -0.92 -0.80
N ALA A 166 -4.85 -0.81 -0.88
CA ALA A 166 -3.97 -1.92 -1.18
C ALA A 166 -2.68 -1.85 -0.36
N CYS A 167 -2.22 -3.03 0.04
CA CYS A 167 -0.96 -3.27 0.74
C CYS A 167 -0.14 -4.29 -0.05
N ALA A 168 1.12 -4.47 0.35
CA ALA A 168 1.97 -5.51 -0.21
C ALA A 168 2.77 -6.23 0.89
N ALA A 169 3.14 -7.48 0.62
CA ALA A 169 4.00 -8.26 1.49
C ALA A 169 5.06 -9.03 0.70
N VAL A 170 6.23 -9.17 1.30
CA VAL A 170 7.33 -10.02 0.84
C VAL A 170 7.68 -11.02 1.94
N THR A 171 7.62 -12.31 1.61
CA THR A 171 7.74 -13.45 2.54
C THR A 171 8.69 -14.51 1.98
N ASP A 172 10.01 -14.25 2.04
CA ASP A 172 11.05 -15.18 1.59
C ASP A 172 11.64 -15.93 2.79
N LYS A 173 11.16 -17.17 2.98
CA LYS A 173 11.58 -18.04 4.10
C LYS A 173 13.05 -18.41 4.01
N SER A 174 13.58 -18.60 2.81
CA SER A 174 14.98 -18.99 2.61
C SER A 174 15.96 -17.91 3.06
N LYS A 175 15.52 -16.64 2.98
CA LYS A 175 16.30 -15.47 3.39
C LYS A 175 15.87 -14.88 4.75
N GLY A 176 14.91 -15.52 5.44
CA GLY A 176 14.34 -14.98 6.67
C GLY A 176 13.71 -13.59 6.50
N LEU A 177 13.18 -13.28 5.32
CA LEU A 177 12.66 -11.96 4.98
C LEU A 177 11.13 -11.93 5.09
N TYR A 178 10.63 -11.17 6.05
CA TYR A 178 9.19 -10.98 6.26
C TYR A 178 8.88 -9.49 6.37
N VAL A 179 8.41 -8.90 5.27
CA VAL A 179 8.16 -7.45 5.18
C VAL A 179 6.71 -7.21 4.76
N PHE A 180 6.03 -6.35 5.50
CA PHE A 180 4.72 -5.82 5.16
C PHE A 180 4.84 -4.33 4.83
N PHE A 181 4.15 -3.89 3.79
CA PHE A 181 4.12 -2.52 3.35
C PHE A 181 2.68 -2.03 3.24
N ASP A 182 2.39 -0.95 3.98
CA ASP A 182 1.17 -0.17 3.83
C ASP A 182 1.53 1.25 3.35
N PRO A 183 1.05 1.70 2.19
CA PRO A 183 1.30 3.04 1.70
C PRO A 183 0.96 4.17 2.69
N ASN A 184 -0.05 4.01 3.55
CA ASN A 184 -0.49 5.05 4.50
C ASN A 184 0.41 5.15 5.75
N PHE A 185 1.14 4.08 6.07
CA PHE A 185 1.93 4.00 7.30
C PHE A 185 3.42 3.82 6.99
N GLY A 186 3.75 2.73 6.30
CA GLY A 186 5.08 2.42 5.83
C GLY A 186 5.41 0.94 5.93
N TYR A 187 6.65 0.66 6.30
CA TYR A 187 7.24 -0.67 6.27
C TYR A 187 7.28 -1.26 7.67
N ALA A 188 6.88 -2.52 7.80
CA ALA A 188 7.14 -3.36 8.96
C ALA A 188 8.00 -4.55 8.51
N LYS A 189 9.20 -4.70 9.09
CA LYS A 189 10.06 -5.87 8.88
C LYS A 189 10.06 -6.70 10.15
N LEU A 190 9.66 -7.96 10.03
CA LEU A 190 9.46 -8.89 11.14
C LEU A 190 10.56 -9.97 11.12
N PRO A 191 11.00 -10.47 12.29
CA PRO A 191 12.12 -11.39 12.38
C PRO A 191 11.77 -12.84 11.99
N SER A 192 10.48 -13.21 12.03
CA SER A 192 10.03 -14.58 11.77
C SER A 192 8.67 -14.64 11.07
N SER A 193 8.35 -15.80 10.50
CA SER A 193 7.03 -16.05 9.89
C SER A 193 5.88 -16.01 10.91
N VAL A 194 6.16 -16.41 12.16
CA VAL A 194 5.20 -16.33 13.27
C VAL A 194 4.91 -14.88 13.60
N ASN A 195 5.94 -14.06 13.81
CA ASN A 195 5.79 -12.64 14.14
C ASN A 195 5.12 -11.88 12.98
N PHE A 196 5.44 -12.22 11.73
CA PHE A 196 4.71 -11.71 10.56
C PHE A 196 3.22 -12.08 10.61
N SER A 197 2.90 -13.34 10.92
CA SER A 197 1.51 -13.79 10.95
C SER A 197 0.68 -13.04 12.00
N LEU A 198 1.25 -12.89 13.20
CA LEU A 198 0.61 -12.21 14.31
C LEU A 198 0.48 -10.71 14.03
N PHE A 199 1.54 -10.06 13.52
CA PHE A 199 1.51 -8.66 13.11
C PHE A 199 0.39 -8.38 12.11
N VAL A 200 0.31 -9.17 11.04
CA VAL A 200 -0.69 -8.96 9.98
C VAL A 200 -2.11 -9.20 10.51
N LYS A 201 -2.31 -10.23 11.34
CA LYS A 201 -3.60 -10.49 11.97
C LYS A 201 -4.05 -9.31 12.82
N ASP A 202 -3.20 -8.83 13.72
CA ASP A 202 -3.52 -7.72 14.61
C ASP A 202 -3.72 -6.41 13.87
N PHE A 203 -2.88 -6.14 12.88
CA PHE A 203 -3.00 -4.94 12.05
C PHE A 203 -4.39 -4.86 11.39
N PHE A 204 -4.86 -5.94 10.76
CA PHE A 204 -6.19 -5.93 10.13
C PHE A 204 -7.34 -6.03 11.15
N ASN A 205 -7.11 -6.59 12.35
CA ASN A 205 -8.09 -6.60 13.43
C ASN A 205 -8.33 -5.22 14.07
N THR A 206 -7.46 -4.24 13.82
CA THR A 206 -7.69 -2.85 14.26
C THR A 206 -8.96 -2.23 13.67
N GLY A 207 -9.46 -2.77 12.55
CA GLY A 207 -10.63 -2.26 11.85
C GLY A 207 -10.33 -1.11 10.88
N THR A 208 -9.06 -0.82 10.61
CA THR A 208 -8.64 0.19 9.60
C THR A 208 -9.19 -0.13 8.21
N TYR A 209 -9.20 -1.42 7.87
CA TYR A 209 -9.62 -1.93 6.57
C TYR A 209 -10.57 -3.09 6.79
N SER A 210 -11.60 -3.18 5.94
CA SER A 210 -12.62 -4.21 6.04
C SER A 210 -12.33 -5.42 5.15
N SER A 211 -12.70 -6.59 5.65
CA SER A 211 -12.80 -7.84 4.87
C SER A 211 -14.00 -7.75 3.89
N PRO A 212 -14.00 -8.49 2.76
CA PRO A 212 -13.01 -9.47 2.30
C PRO A 212 -11.82 -8.86 1.57
N PHE A 213 -10.67 -9.52 1.70
CA PHE A 213 -9.44 -9.19 0.99
C PHE A 213 -9.29 -10.06 -0.25
N SER A 214 -8.65 -9.51 -1.27
CA SER A 214 -8.15 -10.29 -2.41
C SER A 214 -6.64 -10.28 -2.37
N LEU A 215 -6.06 -11.45 -2.10
CA LEU A 215 -4.64 -11.67 -2.22
C LEU A 215 -4.34 -12.05 -3.64
N ILE A 216 -3.35 -11.39 -4.22
CA ILE A 216 -2.86 -11.70 -5.55
C ILE A 216 -1.47 -12.25 -5.39
N TRP A 217 -1.35 -13.56 -5.59
CA TRP A 217 -0.07 -14.21 -5.73
C TRP A 217 0.46 -13.89 -7.12
N THR A 218 1.61 -13.23 -7.18
CA THR A 218 2.35 -13.09 -8.43
C THR A 218 3.15 -14.39 -8.63
N LYS A 219 3.31 -14.86 -9.87
CA LYS A 219 4.14 -16.02 -10.19
C LYS A 219 5.41 -15.55 -10.87
#